data_AF-A0A927IT06-F1
#
_entry.id   AF-A0A927IT06-F1
#
_cell.length_a   1.000
_cell.length_b   1.000
_cell.length_c   1.000
_cell.angle_alpha   90.00
_cell.angle_beta   90.00
_cell.angle_gamma   90.00
#
_symmetry.space_group_name_H-M   'P 1'
#
loop_
_entity.id
_entity.type
_entity.pdbx_description
1 polymer ?
#
loop_
_entity_poly.entity_id
_entity_poly.type
_entity_poly.pdbx_seq_one_letter_code
_entity_poly.pdbx_strand_id
1 'polypeptide(L)' 'MVEREATAERRRRDGRRALLVYMDAALIKKLKKAALDEDCNAYEIVEQATKEWLGRKKSE' A
#
# COMPACT_ATOMS: atom_id res chain seq x y z
N MET A 1 -7.11 -26.70 -23.62
CA MET A 1 -7.79 -25.67 -22.82
C MET A 1 -7.43 -25.97 -21.37
N VAL A 2 -6.41 -25.31 -20.83
CA VAL A 2 -5.97 -25.57 -19.44
C VAL A 2 -6.76 -24.61 -18.57
N GLU A 3 -7.71 -25.17 -17.81
CA GLU A 3 -8.46 -24.44 -16.81
C GLU A 3 -7.47 -23.86 -15.79
N ARG A 4 -7.37 -22.52 -15.79
CA ARG A 4 -6.64 -21.79 -14.76
C ARG A 4 -7.48 -21.86 -13.50
N GLU A 5 -7.21 -22.83 -12.65
CA GLU A 5 -7.58 -22.72 -11.23
C GLU A 5 -6.91 -21.44 -10.71
N ALA A 6 -7.72 -20.40 -10.50
CA ALA A 6 -7.29 -19.18 -9.86
C ALA A 6 -6.75 -19.58 -8.48
N THR A 7 -5.43 -19.61 -8.38
CA THR A 7 -4.68 -20.01 -7.19
C THR A 7 -5.23 -19.21 -6.03
N ALA A 8 -5.67 -19.90 -4.97
CA ALA A 8 -6.18 -19.30 -3.76
C ALA A 8 -5.39 -18.01 -3.44
N GLU A 9 -6.06 -16.85 -3.55
CA GLU A 9 -5.46 -15.55 -3.28
C GLU A 9 -4.64 -15.70 -2.00
N ARG A 10 -3.33 -15.42 -2.06
CA ARG A 10 -2.48 -15.29 -0.86
C ARG A 10 -3.03 -14.13 -0.04
N ARG A 11 -4.09 -14.39 0.72
CA ARG A 11 -4.69 -13.45 1.64
C ARG A 11 -3.68 -13.23 2.73
N ARG A 12 -3.24 -11.99 2.87
CA ARG A 12 -2.38 -11.62 3.98
C ARG A 12 -3.15 -11.84 5.28
N ARG A 13 -2.43 -12.23 6.33
CA ARG A 13 -3.02 -12.45 7.67
C ARG A 13 -3.69 -11.19 8.23
N ASP A 14 -3.27 -10.02 7.78
CA ASP A 14 -3.81 -8.72 8.19
C ASP A 14 -4.98 -8.22 7.31
N GLY A 15 -5.48 -9.03 6.38
CA GLY A 15 -6.61 -8.68 5.51
C GLY A 15 -6.30 -7.64 4.43
N ARG A 16 -5.07 -7.12 4.37
CA ARG A 16 -4.67 -6.13 3.36
C ARG A 16 -4.52 -6.78 1.99
N ARG A 17 -4.83 -6.04 0.93
CA ARG A 17 -4.67 -6.43 -0.48
C ARG A 17 -3.66 -5.54 -1.18
N ALA A 18 -2.98 -6.07 -2.20
CA ALA A 18 -2.03 -5.30 -2.98
C ALA A 18 -2.75 -4.27 -3.86
N LEU A 19 -2.16 -3.08 -3.98
CA LEU A 19 -2.56 -2.03 -4.90
C LEU A 19 -1.32 -1.59 -5.69
N LEU A 20 -1.38 -1.68 -7.02
CA LEU A 20 -0.32 -1.15 -7.87
C LEU A 20 -0.57 0.34 -8.12
N VAL A 21 0.41 1.18 -7.78
CA VAL A 21 0.37 2.63 -7.98
C VAL A 21 1.66 3.09 -8.62
N TYR A 22 1.56 4.03 -9.57
CA TYR A 22 2.72 4.71 -10.14
C TYR A 22 3.09 5.93 -9.30
N MET A 23 4.37 6.04 -8.96
CA MET A 23 4.94 7.15 -8.19
C MET A 23 6.31 7.52 -8.77
N ASP A 24 6.73 8.76 -8.53
CA ASP A 24 8.09 9.20 -8.83
C ASP A 24 9.15 8.31 -8.14
N ALA A 25 10.25 8.04 -8.85
CA ALA A 25 11.28 7.13 -8.36
C ALA A 25 12.00 7.67 -7.10
N ALA A 26 12.20 8.98 -7.00
CA ALA A 26 12.80 9.58 -5.80
C ALA A 26 11.82 9.54 -4.63
N LEU A 27 10.52 9.73 -4.88
CA LEU A 27 9.48 9.55 -3.85
C LEU A 27 9.43 8.11 -3.32
N ILE A 28 9.54 7.10 -4.19
CA ILE A 28 9.60 5.69 -3.76
C ILE A 28 10.79 5.45 -2.82
N LYS A 29 11.96 6.01 -3.13
CA LYS A 29 13.15 5.87 -2.29
C LYS A 29 12.96 6.54 -0.92
N LYS A 30 12.38 7.74 -0.91
CA LYS A 30 12.07 8.46 0.34
C LYS A 30 11.08 7.70 1.20
N LEU A 31 10.01 7.18 0.61
CA LEU A 31 9.02 6.35 1.32
C LEU A 31 9.65 5.11 1.93
N LYS A 32 10.48 4.38 1.17
CA LYS A 32 11.18 3.19 1.69
C LYS A 32 12.16 3.53 2.80
N LYS A 33 12.86 4.66 2.70
CA LYS A 33 13.74 5.13 3.77
C LYS A 33 12.95 5.43 5.04
N ALA A 34 11.85 6.19 4.94
CA ALA A 34 11.00 6.49 6.08
C ALA A 34 10.47 5.21 6.76
N ALA A 35 10.05 4.22 5.96
CA ALA A 35 9.61 2.93 6.48
C ALA A 35 10.72 2.18 7.26
N LEU A 36 11.98 2.27 6.80
CA LEU A 36 13.12 1.70 7.53
C LEU A 36 13.42 2.48 8.82
N ASP A 37 13.38 3.81 8.75
CA ASP A 37 13.66 4.69 9.89
C ASP A 37 12.61 4.51 11.02
N GLU A 38 11.36 4.17 10.66
CA GLU A 38 10.23 3.95 11.59
C GLU A 38 9.95 2.47 11.94
N ASP A 39 10.79 1.54 11.48
CA ASP A 39 10.61 0.08 11.64
C ASP A 39 9.20 -0.40 11.27
N CYS A 40 8.68 0.08 10.13
CA CYS A 40 7.37 -0.27 9.63
C CYS A 40 7.40 -0.66 8.15
N ASN A 41 6.28 -1.14 7.62
CA ASN A 41 6.17 -1.40 6.19
C ASN A 41 5.77 -0.12 5.45
N ALA A 42 6.30 0.06 4.24
CA ALA A 42 5.96 1.21 3.39
C ALA A 42 4.45 1.33 3.09
N TYR A 43 3.71 0.21 3.05
CA TYR A 43 2.25 0.25 2.83
C TYR A 43 1.49 0.87 4.02
N GLU A 44 2.06 0.85 5.23
CA GLU A 44 1.42 1.42 6.43
C GLU A 44 1.43 2.94 6.36
N ILE A 45 2.56 3.51 5.94
CA ILE A 45 2.70 4.95 5.67
C ILE A 45 1.74 5.38 4.55
N VAL A 46 1.68 4.62 3.44
CA VAL A 46 0.76 4.91 2.33
C VAL A 46 -0.70 4.82 2.77
N GLU A 47 -1.05 3.81 3.55
CA GLU A 47 -2.41 3.65 4.08
C GLU A 47 -2.80 4.84 4.97
N GLN A 48 -1.92 5.26 5.87
CA GLN A 48 -2.15 6.40 6.76
C GLN A 48 -2.28 7.72 5.98
N ALA A 49 -1.34 8.02 5.09
CA ALA A 49 -1.39 9.21 4.25
C ALA A 49 -2.67 9.26 3.39
N THR A 50 -3.11 8.10 2.89
CA THR A 50 -4.35 7.98 2.12
C THR A 50 -5.58 8.27 2.98
N LYS A 51 -5.64 7.72 4.21
CA LYS A 51 -6.72 7.98 5.17
C LYS A 51 -6.82 9.48 5.50
N GLU A 52 -5.69 10.11 5.79
CA GLU A 52 -5.63 11.55 6.10
C GLU A 52 -6.08 12.41 4.91
N TRP A 53 -5.60 12.11 3.71
CA TRP A 53 -5.99 12.84 2.50
C TRP A 53 -7.50 12.75 2.22
N LEU A 54 -8.07 11.55 2.35
CA LEU A 54 -9.52 11.35 2.17
C LEU A 54 -10.35 11.96 3.31
N GLY A 55 -9.83 11.97 4.53
CA GLY A 55 -10.48 12.60 5.68
C GLY A 55 -10.65 14.10 5.51
N ARG A 56 -9.62 14.79 5.00
CA ARG A 56 -9.66 16.24 4.72
C ARG A 56 -10.81 16.62 3.78
N LYS A 57 -11.11 15.78 2.79
CA LYS A 57 -12.17 16.03 1.79
C LYS A 57 -13.60 15.86 2.30
N LYS A 58 -13.80 15.29 3.49
CA LYS A 58 -15.14 15.14 4.08
C LYS A 58 -15.55 16.31 4.98
N SER A 59 -14.62 17.23 5.23
CA SER A 59 -14.84 18.44 6.05
C SER A 59 -15.03 19.70 5.20
N GLU A 60 -15.12 19.54 3.87
CA GLU A 60 -15.58 20.52 2.86
C GLU A 60 -16.94 20.08 2.34
#